data_AF-A0A564IHW2-F1
#
_entry.id   AF-A0A564IHW2-F1
#
_cell.length_a   1.000
_cell.length_b   1.000
_cell.length_c   1.000
_cell.angle_alpha   90.00
_cell.angle_beta   90.00
_cell.angle_gamma   90.00
#
_symmetry.space_group_name_H-M   'P 1'
#
loop_
_entity.id
_entity.type
_entity.pdbx_description
1 polymer ?
#
loop_
_entity_poly.entity_id
_entity_poly.type
_entity_poly.pdbx_seq_one_letter_code
_entity_poly.pdbx_strand_id
1 'polypeptide(L)'
;MKEQFTTTVSVTGKGESKTRAFADALNHVQAAVMKTSPHILLRIEPQDVEVVHAREAVRKEAFLFFFLRRERRTYSVELNVTVTVTAINLDKVDFVTQT
;
A
#
# COMPACT_ATOMS: atom_id res chain seq x y z
N MET A 1 -17.22 9.74 -18.86
CA MET A 1 -18.11 8.84 -18.08
C MET A 1 -17.31 8.23 -16.93
N LYS A 2 -17.88 8.13 -15.72
CA LYS A 2 -17.21 7.54 -14.55
C LYS A 2 -17.31 6.02 -14.61
N GLU A 3 -16.23 5.31 -14.37
CA GLU A 3 -16.18 3.84 -14.37
C GLU A 3 -15.74 3.36 -12.98
N GLN A 4 -16.35 2.28 -12.51
CA GLN A 4 -16.01 1.63 -11.25
C GLN A 4 -15.58 0.20 -11.54
N PHE A 5 -14.45 -0.20 -10.98
CA PHE A 5 -13.99 -1.58 -11.07
C PHE A 5 -13.39 -2.01 -9.72
N THR A 6 -13.51 -3.31 -9.44
CA THR A 6 -12.92 -3.93 -8.27
C THR A 6 -11.66 -4.67 -8.69
N THR A 7 -10.56 -4.45 -7.98
CA THR A 7 -9.30 -5.14 -8.23
C THR A 7 -8.64 -5.53 -6.92
N THR A 8 -7.90 -6.63 -6.93
CA THR A 8 -7.12 -7.07 -5.78
C THR A 8 -5.66 -6.79 -6.05
N VAL A 9 -5.00 -6.07 -5.14
CA VAL A 9 -3.58 -5.74 -5.21
C VAL A 9 -2.84 -6.36 -4.04
N SER A 10 -1.67 -6.93 -4.33
CA SER A 10 -0.75 -7.42 -3.30
C SER A 10 0.27 -6.34 -2.97
N VAL A 11 0.37 -5.99 -1.69
CA VAL A 11 1.28 -4.94 -1.21
C VAL A 11 2.08 -5.45 -0.02
N THR A 12 3.30 -4.93 0.11
CA THR A 12 4.17 -5.21 1.25
C THR A 12 4.45 -3.94 2.02
N GLY A 13 4.59 -4.05 3.33
CA GLY A 13 4.92 -2.94 4.20
C GLY A 13 5.86 -3.36 5.32
N LYS A 14 6.67 -2.41 5.79
CA LYS A 14 7.67 -2.62 6.84
C LYS A 14 7.62 -1.52 7.89
N GLY A 15 7.93 -1.85 9.13
CA GLY A 15 7.93 -0.87 10.21
C GLY A 15 8.58 -1.37 11.49
N GLU A 16 8.91 -0.43 12.38
CA GLU A 16 9.43 -0.74 13.72
C GLU A 16 8.32 -1.12 14.71
N SER A 17 7.06 -0.90 14.33
CA SER A 17 5.87 -1.37 15.03
C SER A 17 4.91 -2.06 14.05
N LYS A 18 4.01 -2.89 14.58
CA LYS A 18 2.93 -3.53 13.79
C LYS A 18 2.12 -2.48 13.03
N THR A 19 1.64 -1.45 13.75
CA THR A 19 0.83 -0.37 13.15
C THR A 19 1.56 0.35 12.03
N ARG A 20 2.86 0.60 12.19
CA ARG A 20 3.66 1.27 11.16
C ARG A 20 3.87 0.41 9.93
N ALA A 21 4.07 -0.90 10.10
CA ALA A 21 4.18 -1.83 8.97
C ALA A 21 2.88 -1.95 8.17
N PHE A 22 1.72 -1.96 8.83
CA PHE A 22 0.41 -1.95 8.17
C PHE A 22 0.14 -0.62 7.44
N ALA A 23 0.42 0.52 8.09
CA ALA A 23 0.24 1.82 7.45
C ALA A 23 1.13 1.98 6.20
N ASP A 24 2.38 1.50 6.28
CA ASP A 24 3.32 1.49 5.15
C ASP A 24 2.78 0.64 3.98
N ALA A 25 2.24 -0.54 4.26
CA ALA A 25 1.63 -1.39 3.24
C ALA A 25 0.41 -0.72 2.57
N LEU A 26 -0.48 -0.10 3.35
CA LEU A 26 -1.66 0.58 2.82
C LEU A 26 -1.30 1.80 1.97
N ASN A 27 -0.24 2.53 2.31
CA ASN A 27 0.26 3.64 1.48
C ASN A 27 0.70 3.16 0.09
N HIS A 28 1.21 1.93 -0.02
CA HIS A 28 1.59 1.35 -1.30
C HIS A 28 0.41 0.90 -2.17
N VAL A 29 -0.80 0.77 -1.61
CA VAL A 29 -2.01 0.35 -2.36
C VAL A 29 -2.32 1.34 -3.48
N GLN A 30 -2.26 2.64 -3.21
CA GLN A 30 -2.53 3.67 -4.22
C GLN A 30 -1.58 3.53 -5.42
N ALA A 31 -0.28 3.43 -5.15
CA ALA A 31 0.73 3.28 -6.19
C ALA A 31 0.59 1.96 -6.95
N ALA A 32 0.20 0.87 -6.26
CA ALA A 32 -0.05 -0.42 -6.88
C ALA A 32 -1.23 -0.36 -7.86
N VAL A 33 -2.34 0.27 -7.47
CA VAL A 33 -3.52 0.45 -8.33
C VAL A 33 -3.21 1.31 -9.55
N MET A 34 -2.43 2.38 -9.38
CA MET A 34 -2.02 3.25 -10.50
C MET A 34 -1.17 2.52 -11.54
N LYS A 35 -0.38 1.51 -11.15
CA LYS A 35 0.40 0.72 -12.12
C LYS A 35 -0.48 -0.20 -12.97
N THR A 36 -1.63 -0.60 -12.45
CA THR A 36 -2.52 -1.56 -13.11
C THR A 36 -3.52 -0.88 -14.05
N SER A 37 -3.80 0.41 -13.88
CA SER A 37 -4.81 1.12 -14.67
C SER A 37 -4.29 2.45 -15.24
N PRO A 38 -4.46 2.71 -16.56
CA PRO A 38 -4.09 3.98 -17.18
C PRO A 38 -5.13 5.10 -16.94
N HIS A 39 -6.19 4.84 -16.19
CA HIS A 39 -7.28 5.80 -15.97
C HIS A 39 -6.96 6.79 -14.84
N ILE A 40 -7.57 7.99 -14.89
CA ILE A 40 -7.45 8.95 -13.78
C ILE A 40 -8.28 8.44 -12.60
N LEU A 41 -7.61 8.08 -11.52
CA LEU A 41 -8.23 7.57 -10.30
C LEU A 41 -8.84 8.71 -9.49
N LEU A 42 -10.14 8.64 -9.20
CA LEU A 42 -10.87 9.62 -8.38
C LEU A 42 -10.98 9.19 -6.91
N ARG A 43 -11.20 7.89 -6.69
CA ARG A 43 -11.41 7.32 -5.36
C ARG A 43 -10.93 5.88 -5.35
N ILE A 44 -10.18 5.52 -4.33
CA ILE A 44 -9.78 4.15 -4.01
C ILE A 44 -10.36 3.85 -2.64
N GLU A 45 -11.21 2.85 -2.56
CA GLU A 45 -11.82 2.40 -1.33
C GLU A 45 -11.40 0.95 -1.06
N PRO A 46 -10.70 0.68 0.05
CA PRO A 46 -10.43 -0.69 0.46
C PRO A 46 -11.74 -1.32 0.97
N GLN A 47 -12.16 -2.40 0.31
CA GLN A 47 -13.31 -3.20 0.75
C GLN A 47 -12.89 -4.30 1.71
N ASP A 48 -11.77 -4.96 1.40
CA ASP A 48 -11.27 -6.07 2.21
C ASP A 48 -9.74 -6.06 2.26
N VAL A 49 -9.21 -6.53 3.39
CA VAL A 49 -7.77 -6.60 3.65
C VAL A 49 -7.45 -7.97 4.26
N GLU A 50 -6.77 -8.80 3.47
CA GLU A 50 -6.31 -10.11 3.89
C GLU A 50 -4.80 -10.08 4.19
N VAL A 51 -4.41 -10.62 5.34
CA VAL A 51 -2.99 -10.73 5.72
C VAL A 51 -2.44 -12.06 5.23
N VAL A 52 -1.61 -12.03 4.20
CA VAL A 52 -0.98 -13.24 3.65
C VAL A 52 0.20 -13.67 4.53
N HIS A 53 1.07 -12.71 4.87
CA HIS A 53 2.22 -12.96 5.74
C HIS A 53 2.42 -11.83 6.74
N ALA A 54 2.73 -12.21 7.99
CA ALA A 54 3.18 -11.29 9.03
C ALA A 54 4.45 -11.86 9.67
N ARG A 55 5.56 -11.12 9.56
CA ARG A 55 6.87 -11.54 10.08
C ARG A 55 7.38 -10.52 11.09
N GLU A 56 7.89 -11.01 12.21
CA GLU A 56 8.61 -10.24 13.22
C GLU A 56 10.07 -10.69 13.23
N ALA A 57 10.99 -9.75 13.10
CA ALA A 57 12.41 -9.99 13.23
C ALA A 57 12.93 -9.21 14.44
N VAL A 58 13.57 -9.92 15.37
CA VAL A 58 14.19 -9.34 16.55
C VAL A 58 15.70 -9.45 16.40
N ARG A 59 16.39 -8.31 16.36
CA ARG A 59 17.86 -8.26 16.33
C ARG A 59 18.36 -7.66 17.63
N LYS A 60 19.30 -8.35 18.27
CA LYS A 60 20.01 -7.85 19.45
C LYS A 60 21.27 -7.16 18.98
N GLU A 61 21.30 -5.84 19.13
CA GLU A 61 22.49 -5.04 18.86
C GLU A 61 23.25 -4.86 20.19
N ALA A 62 24.55 -5.19 20.17
CA ALA A 62 25.43 -4.88 21.28
C ALA A 62 26.07 -3.52 21.00
N PHE A 63 25.52 -2.45 21.58
CA PHE A 63 26.15 -1.13 21.53
C PHE A 63 27.10 -0.98 22.73
N LEU A 64 28.33 -0.53 22.45
CA LEU A 64 29.41 -0.18 23.38
C LEU A 64 29.51 -1.02 24.69
N PHE A 65 30.27 -2.13 24.63
CA PHE A 65 30.78 -2.91 25.77
C PHE A 65 29.76 -3.29 26.85
N PHE A 66 28.95 -4.33 26.61
CA PHE A 66 28.04 -5.01 27.57
C PHE A 66 26.91 -4.18 28.21
N PHE A 67 26.95 -2.84 28.18
CA PHE A 67 26.02 -1.99 28.94
C PHE A 67 24.77 -1.53 28.17
N LEU A 68 24.77 -1.52 26.83
CA LEU A 68 23.64 -1.04 26.03
C LEU A 68 23.13 -2.11 25.05
N ARG A 69 22.51 -3.17 25.60
CA ARG A 69 21.77 -4.15 24.80
C ARG A 69 20.45 -3.55 24.35
N ARG A 70 20.35 -3.19 23.07
CA ARG A 70 19.08 -2.77 22.45
C ARG A 70 18.52 -3.92 21.63
N GLU A 71 17.27 -4.29 21.90
CA GLU A 71 16.51 -5.18 21.02
C GLU A 71 15.78 -4.34 19.99
N ARG A 72 16.20 -4.43 18.72
CA ARG A 72 15.49 -3.80 17.62
C ARG A 72 14.51 -4.81 17.02
N ARG A 73 13.23 -4.46 17.06
CA ARG A 73 12.17 -5.23 16.43
C ARG A 73 11.80 -4.59 15.11
N THR A 74 11.67 -5.41 14.07
CA THR A 74 11.14 -4.99 12.78
C THR A 74 10.01 -5.92 12.39
N TYR A 75 8.96 -5.33 11.84
CA TYR A 75 7.76 -5.99 11.38
C TYR A 75 7.69 -5.84 9.87
N SER A 76 7.35 -6.93 9.19
CA SER A 76 7.08 -6.95 7.75
C SER A 76 5.74 -7.63 7.54
N VAL A 77 4.89 -7.04 6.72
CA VAL A 77 3.57 -7.58 6.37
C VAL A 77 3.41 -7.64 4.86
N GLU A 78 2.67 -8.63 4.41
CA GLU A 78 2.22 -8.80 3.04
C GLU A 78 0.69 -8.92 3.07
N LEU A 79 0.04 -8.00 2.37
CA LEU A 79 -1.41 -7.83 2.38
C LEU A 79 -1.95 -8.00 0.96
N ASN A 80 -3.04 -8.75 0.84
CA ASN A 80 -3.89 -8.68 -0.34
C ASN A 80 -5.05 -7.75 -0.02
N VAL A 81 -5.16 -6.66 -0.78
CA VAL A 81 -6.17 -5.64 -0.56
C VAL A 81 -7.11 -5.62 -1.76
N THR A 82 -8.38 -5.90 -1.52
CA THR A 82 -9.42 -5.74 -2.52
C THR A 82 -9.92 -4.30 -2.45
N VAL A 83 -9.73 -3.57 -3.54
CA VAL A 83 -10.11 -2.17 -3.65
C VAL A 83 -11.16 -1.97 -4.73
N THR A 84 -12.13 -1.11 -4.45
CA THR A 84 -12.99 -0.54 -5.46
C THR A 84 -12.42 0.80 -5.90
N VAL A 85 -12.20 0.92 -7.20
CA VAL A 85 -11.56 2.07 -7.81
C VAL A 85 -12.60 2.75 -8.69
N THR A 86 -12.82 4.04 -8.43
CA THR A 86 -13.60 4.90 -9.33
C THR A 86 -12.62 5.70 -10.18
N ALA A 87 -12.72 5.59 -11.50
CA ALA A 87 -11.83 6.28 -12.42
C ALA A 87 -12.60 7.01 -13.53
N ILE A 88 -11.95 8.00 -14.15
CA ILE A 88 -12.42 8.64 -15.38
C ILE A 88 -11.64 8.06 -16.54
N ASN A 89 -12.39 7.57 -17.53
CA ASN A 89 -11.84 7.21 -18.82
C ASN A 89 -11.59 8.49 -19.65
N LEU A 90 -10.32 8.78 -19.92
CA LEU A 90 -9.86 9.95 -20.67
C LEU A 90 -10.23 9.90 -22.16
N ASP A 91 -10.38 8.71 -22.73
CA ASP A 91 -10.73 8.53 -24.15
C ASP A 91 -12.16 9.02 -24.46
N LYS A 92 -12.97 9.23 -23.42
CA LYS A 92 -14.34 9.74 -23.49
C LYS A 92 -14.44 11.21 -23.08
N VAL A 93 -13.32 11.94 -22.98
CA VAL A 93 -13.30 13.36 -22.65
C VAL A 93 -13.03 14.16 -23.92
N ASP A 94 -14.03 14.90 -24.38
CA ASP A 94 -13.89 15.78 -25.54
C ASP A 94 -13.14 17.05 -25.13
N PHE A 95 -11.87 17.16 -25.55
CA PHE A 95 -11.09 18.37 -25.40
C PHE A 95 -11.41 19.32 -26.55
N VAL A 96 -11.96 20.50 -26.23
CA VAL A 96 -12.17 21.57 -27.21
C VAL A 96 -10.92 22.46 -27.27
N THR A 97 -10.33 22.60 -28.46
CA THR A 97 -9.23 23.52 -28.70
C THR A 97 -9.76 24.94 -28.75
N GLN A 98 -9.37 25.80 -27.81
CA GLN A 98 -9.58 27.24 -27.93
C GLN A 98 -8.42 27.84 -28.72
N THR A 99 -8.75 28.44 -29.86
CA THR A 99 -7.85 29.24 -30.70
C THR A 99 -7.96 30.70 -30.30
#